data_AF-A0A6J0ZUZ9-F1
#
_entry.id   AF-A0A6J0ZUZ9-F1
#
_cell.length_a   1.000
_cell.length_b   1.000
_cell.length_c   1.000
_cell.angle_alpha   90.00
_cell.angle_beta   90.00
_cell.angle_gamma   90.00
#
_symmetry.space_group_name_H-M   'P 1'
#
loop_
_entity.id
_entity.type
_entity.pdbx_description
1 polymer ?
#
loop_
_entity_poly.entity_id
_entity_poly.type
_entity_poly.pdbx_seq_one_letter_code
_entity_poly.pdbx_strand_id
1 'polypeptide(L)'
;MDVKQIATLKAETLNRLSNWGRYSSFDRSYDPRTTFSGKLDKEQLDFIRCETMATTLAMSRARETNRDYETALMEVQLEVGIELAKLLAETIDPAFAGTNAVRIEEGGGEVCGICLENMERGEEARAMGYCSHKFHASCIFEWVKRKKKLSFM
;
A
#
# COMPACT_ATOMS: atom_id res chain seq x y z
N MET A 1 18.80 -13.08 -9.10
CA MET A 1 17.88 -12.06 -8.60
C MET A 1 16.48 -12.60 -8.79
N ASP A 2 15.74 -12.77 -7.71
CA ASP A 2 14.45 -13.46 -7.73
C ASP A 2 13.28 -12.48 -7.59
N VAL A 3 12.15 -12.82 -8.21
CA VAL A 3 10.90 -12.03 -8.17
C VAL A 3 10.46 -11.78 -6.73
N LYS A 4 10.59 -12.79 -5.86
CA LYS A 4 10.23 -12.66 -4.45
C LYS A 4 11.08 -11.62 -3.72
N GLN A 5 12.37 -11.52 -4.05
CA GLN A 5 13.25 -10.50 -3.44
C GLN A 5 12.83 -9.08 -3.83
N ILE A 6 12.44 -8.88 -5.09
CA ILE A 6 11.92 -7.59 -5.58
C ILE A 6 10.60 -7.26 -4.87
N ALA A 7 9.69 -8.22 -4.77
CA ALA A 7 8.40 -8.07 -4.10
C ALA A 7 8.56 -7.74 -2.61
N THR A 8 9.44 -8.44 -1.88
CA THR A 8 9.73 -8.16 -0.46
C THR A 8 10.25 -6.75 -0.27
N LEU A 9 11.24 -6.33 -1.05
CA LEU A 9 11.80 -4.97 -0.94
C LEU A 9 10.74 -3.90 -1.25
N LYS A 10 9.88 -4.16 -2.24
CA LYS A 10 8.77 -3.26 -2.59
C LYS A 10 7.74 -3.16 -1.46
N ALA A 11 7.42 -4.27 -0.80
CA ALA A 11 6.54 -4.30 0.38
C ALA A 11 7.13 -3.50 1.56
N GLU A 12 8.42 -3.66 1.85
CA GLU A 12 9.12 -2.90 2.89
C GLU A 12 9.12 -1.39 2.62
N THR A 13 9.35 -1.03 1.35
CA THR A 13 9.34 0.38 0.90
C THR A 13 7.94 0.97 1.06
N LEU A 14 6.90 0.26 0.63
CA LEU A 14 5.50 0.67 0.81
C LEU A 14 5.12 0.81 2.28
N ASN A 15 5.51 -0.14 3.13
CA ASN A 15 5.27 -0.06 4.56
C ASN A 15 5.92 1.18 5.18
N ARG A 16 7.15 1.53 4.78
CA ARG A 16 7.86 2.70 5.27
C ARG A 16 7.18 4.00 4.85
N LEU A 17 6.81 4.11 3.58
CA LEU A 17 6.09 5.26 3.03
C LEU A 17 4.72 5.45 3.71
N SER A 18 3.96 4.37 3.88
CA SER A 18 2.63 4.41 4.52
C SER A 18 2.70 4.71 6.02
N ASN A 19 3.83 4.42 6.67
CA ASN A 19 4.03 4.65 8.10
C ASN A 19 5.10 5.72 8.35
N TRP A 20 5.12 6.78 7.52
CA TRP A 20 6.12 7.84 7.58
C TRP A 20 6.39 8.33 9.00
N GLY A 21 5.36 8.57 9.82
CA GLY A 21 5.53 9.04 11.21
C GLY A 21 6.33 8.11 12.13
N ARG A 22 6.46 6.81 11.82
CA ARG A 22 7.25 5.84 12.59
C ARG A 22 8.71 5.72 12.12
N TYR A 23 8.96 6.01 10.85
CA TYR A 23 10.26 5.79 10.20
C TYR A 23 10.97 7.08 9.80
N SER A 24 10.25 8.19 9.82
CA SER A 24 10.76 9.51 9.51
C SER A 24 11.81 9.91 10.54
N SER A 25 13.02 10.16 10.06
CA SER A 25 14.07 10.84 10.82
C SER A 25 13.94 12.37 10.76
N PHE A 26 12.82 12.88 10.25
CA PHE A 26 12.57 14.30 10.06
C PHE A 26 12.35 14.99 11.41
N ASP A 27 13.35 15.76 11.85
CA ASP A 27 13.38 16.52 13.09
C ASP A 27 12.87 17.97 12.94
N ARG A 28 12.24 18.30 11.79
CA ARG A 28 11.85 19.66 11.38
C ARG A 28 13.00 20.65 11.18
N SER A 29 14.26 20.20 11.12
CA SER A 29 15.41 21.05 10.77
C SER A 29 15.55 21.33 9.27
N TYR A 30 14.78 20.62 8.43
CA TYR A 30 14.82 20.76 6.99
C TYR A 30 14.17 22.06 6.52
N ASP A 31 15.00 23.01 6.10
CA ASP A 31 14.58 24.19 5.34
C ASP A 31 14.82 23.92 3.83
N PRO A 32 13.74 23.77 3.03
CA PRO A 32 13.84 23.48 1.59
C PRO A 32 14.59 24.56 0.80
N ARG A 33 14.74 25.78 1.33
CA ARG A 33 15.42 26.89 0.65
C ARG A 33 16.94 26.86 0.82
N THR A 34 17.46 26.14 1.82
CA THR A 34 18.88 26.16 2.19
C THR A 34 19.55 24.79 2.10
N THR A 35 18.79 23.69 1.97
CA THR A 35 19.32 22.32 2.10
C THR A 35 19.02 21.38 0.92
N PHE A 36 18.83 21.90 -0.29
CA PHE A 36 18.79 21.04 -1.48
C PHE A 36 20.19 20.45 -1.76
N SER A 37 20.48 19.31 -1.13
CA SER A 37 21.75 18.59 -1.24
C SER A 37 21.89 17.81 -2.55
N GLY A 38 20.85 17.73 -3.40
CA GLY A 38 20.80 16.83 -4.56
C GLY A 38 20.86 15.34 -4.21
N LYS A 39 20.79 14.98 -2.93
CA LYS A 39 20.79 13.58 -2.45
C LYS A 39 19.36 13.08 -2.39
N LEU A 40 19.11 11.95 -3.07
CA LEU A 40 17.87 11.18 -2.92
C LEU A 40 17.79 10.67 -1.49
N ASP A 41 16.59 10.70 -0.91
CA ASP A 41 16.33 10.07 0.38
C ASP A 41 16.33 8.54 0.25
N LYS A 42 16.33 7.85 1.39
CA LYS A 42 16.42 6.38 1.43
C LYS A 42 15.22 5.72 0.74
N GLU A 43 14.04 6.32 0.89
CA GLU A 43 12.77 5.94 0.29
C GLU A 43 12.83 5.96 -1.24
N GLN A 44 13.29 7.06 -1.82
CA GLN A 44 13.47 7.20 -3.25
C GLN A 44 14.53 6.25 -3.79
N LEU A 45 15.64 6.06 -3.05
CA LEU A 45 16.68 5.09 -3.44
C LEU A 45 16.16 3.65 -3.43
N ASP A 46 15.36 3.27 -2.43
CA ASP A 46 14.78 1.93 -2.35
C ASP A 46 13.75 1.69 -3.48
N PHE A 47 12.99 2.71 -3.86
CA PHE A 47 12.07 2.65 -5.00
C PHE A 47 12.82 2.44 -6.32
N ILE A 48 13.84 3.26 -6.60
CA ILE A 48 14.69 3.14 -7.79
C ILE A 48 15.38 1.76 -7.84
N ARG A 49 15.82 1.26 -6.67
CA ARG A 49 16.42 -0.08 -6.57
C ARG A 49 15.45 -1.17 -7.00
N CYS A 50 14.18 -1.11 -6.57
CA CYS A 50 13.16 -2.09 -7.00
C CYS A 50 12.96 -2.08 -8.51
N GLU A 51 12.89 -0.90 -9.14
CA GLU A 51 12.74 -0.78 -10.60
C GLU A 51 13.96 -1.32 -11.34
N THR A 52 15.16 -0.95 -10.89
CA THR A 52 16.43 -1.41 -11.49
C THR A 52 16.57 -2.93 -11.42
N MET A 53 16.13 -3.53 -10.32
CA MET A 53 16.12 -4.99 -10.17
C MET A 53 15.15 -5.64 -11.17
N ALA A 54 13.94 -5.10 -11.34
CA ALA A 54 12.96 -5.61 -12.28
C ALA A 54 13.44 -5.52 -13.74
N THR A 55 14.04 -4.40 -14.14
CA THR A 55 14.58 -4.22 -15.50
C THR A 55 15.77 -5.14 -15.76
N THR A 56 16.67 -5.30 -14.79
CA THR A 56 17.82 -6.22 -14.92
C THR A 56 17.36 -7.68 -15.10
N LEU A 57 16.36 -8.10 -14.32
CA LEU A 57 15.78 -9.45 -14.45
C LEU A 57 15.09 -9.63 -15.81
N ALA A 58 14.32 -8.64 -16.25
CA ALA A 58 13.69 -8.65 -17.57
C ALA A 58 14.71 -8.75 -18.71
N MET A 59 15.81 -8.00 -18.64
CA MET A 59 16.90 -8.09 -19.61
C MET A 59 17.54 -9.49 -19.66
N SER A 60 17.75 -10.14 -18.51
CA SER A 60 18.30 -11.51 -18.46
C SER A 60 17.34 -12.49 -19.13
N ARG A 61 16.05 -12.46 -18.77
CA ARG A 61 15.02 -13.35 -19.33
C ARG A 61 14.79 -13.13 -20.82
N ALA A 62 14.79 -11.87 -21.28
CA ALA A 62 14.68 -11.54 -22.70
C ALA A 62 15.84 -12.15 -23.51
N ARG A 63 17.07 -12.06 -22.98
CA ARG A 63 18.26 -12.67 -23.60
C ARG A 63 18.21 -14.20 -23.60
N GLU A 64 17.83 -14.81 -22.48
CA GLU A 64 17.78 -16.28 -22.33
C GLU A 64 16.68 -16.91 -23.20
N THR A 65 15.53 -16.24 -23.31
CA THR A 65 14.37 -16.76 -24.05
C THR A 65 14.25 -16.21 -25.47
N ASN A 66 15.19 -15.35 -25.90
CA ASN A 66 15.20 -14.64 -27.17
C ASN A 66 13.86 -13.95 -27.48
N ARG A 67 13.28 -13.31 -26.46
CA ARG A 67 12.01 -12.59 -26.53
C ARG A 67 12.24 -11.08 -26.56
N ASP A 68 11.21 -10.37 -26.98
CA ASP A 68 11.15 -8.92 -26.88
C ASP A 68 11.30 -8.46 -25.40
N TYR A 69 12.09 -7.42 -25.19
CA TYR A 69 12.41 -6.91 -23.86
C TYR A 69 11.18 -6.32 -23.17
N GLU A 70 10.34 -5.59 -23.90
CA GLU A 70 9.16 -4.94 -23.34
C GLU A 70 8.17 -5.98 -22.83
N THR A 71 7.95 -7.04 -23.63
CA THR A 71 7.16 -8.21 -23.22
C THR A 71 7.72 -8.86 -21.95
N ALA A 72 9.02 -9.15 -21.91
CA ALA A 72 9.66 -9.75 -20.74
C ALA A 72 9.60 -8.84 -19.50
N LEU A 73 9.67 -7.53 -19.67
CA LEU A 73 9.53 -6.55 -18.60
C LEU A 73 8.10 -6.56 -18.02
N MET A 74 7.08 -6.57 -18.88
CA MET A 74 5.69 -6.66 -18.44
C MET A 74 5.41 -7.95 -17.67
N GLU A 75 5.93 -9.08 -18.14
CA GLU A 75 5.82 -10.37 -17.44
C GLU A 75 6.48 -10.33 -16.06
N VAL A 76 7.73 -9.83 -15.98
CA VAL A 76 8.44 -9.69 -14.70
C VAL A 76 7.69 -8.75 -13.76
N GLN A 77 7.19 -7.61 -14.25
CA GLN A 77 6.42 -6.67 -13.43
C GLN A 77 5.12 -7.28 -12.91
N LEU A 78 4.42 -8.07 -13.74
CA LEU A 78 3.22 -8.80 -13.34
C LEU A 78 3.53 -9.85 -12.27
N GLU A 79 4.57 -10.65 -12.46
CA GLU A 79 5.02 -11.65 -11.47
C GLU A 79 5.38 -10.99 -10.13
N VAL A 80 6.14 -9.88 -10.17
CA VAL A 80 6.46 -9.10 -8.97
C VAL A 80 5.20 -8.56 -8.31
N GLY A 81 4.23 -8.08 -9.10
CA GLY A 81 2.95 -7.60 -8.60
C GLY A 81 2.12 -8.68 -7.89
N ILE A 82 2.11 -9.90 -8.44
CA ILE A 82 1.42 -11.04 -7.83
C ILE A 82 2.09 -11.44 -6.50
N GLU A 83 3.41 -11.55 -6.47
CA GLU A 83 4.13 -11.87 -5.23
C GLU A 83 3.99 -10.77 -4.18
N LEU A 84 4.02 -9.50 -4.60
CA LEU A 84 3.74 -8.38 -3.72
C LEU A 84 2.33 -8.47 -3.14
N ALA A 85 1.32 -8.77 -3.96
CA ALA A 85 -0.05 -8.93 -3.50
C ALA A 85 -0.19 -10.04 -2.46
N LYS A 86 0.50 -11.18 -2.62
CA LYS A 86 0.53 -12.26 -1.63
C LYS A 86 1.13 -11.79 -0.29
N LEU A 87 2.27 -11.10 -0.33
CA LEU A 87 2.91 -10.56 0.87
C LEU A 87 2.01 -9.56 1.60
N LEU A 88 1.36 -8.67 0.85
CA LEU A 88 0.46 -7.67 1.43
C LEU A 88 -0.83 -8.31 1.94
N ALA A 89 -1.35 -9.36 1.31
CA ALA A 89 -2.55 -10.06 1.75
C ALA A 89 -2.41 -10.63 3.18
N GLU A 90 -1.22 -11.08 3.59
CA GLU A 90 -0.96 -11.54 4.97
C GLU A 90 -1.11 -10.43 6.01
N THR A 91 -0.94 -9.17 5.61
CA THR A 91 -1.06 -7.99 6.48
C THR A 91 -2.48 -7.42 6.54
N ILE A 92 -3.36 -7.83 5.62
CA ILE A 92 -4.76 -7.41 5.62
C ILE A 92 -5.49 -8.20 6.70
N ASP A 93 -6.07 -7.49 7.67
CA ASP A 93 -6.89 -8.12 8.70
C ASP A 93 -8.05 -8.89 8.04
N PRO A 94 -8.35 -10.16 8.39
CA PRO A 94 -9.45 -10.91 7.79
C PRO A 94 -10.82 -10.21 7.87
N ALA A 95 -11.05 -9.34 8.86
CA ALA A 95 -12.28 -8.55 8.91
C ALA A 95 -12.35 -7.48 7.82
N PHE A 96 -11.23 -7.26 7.13
CA PHE A 96 -11.10 -6.44 5.94
C PHE A 96 -11.36 -7.24 4.65
N ALA A 97 -11.56 -8.56 4.71
CA ALA A 97 -12.06 -9.32 3.58
C ALA A 97 -13.51 -8.92 3.25
N GLY A 98 -13.83 -8.77 1.96
CA GLY A 98 -15.20 -8.49 1.49
C GLY A 98 -15.66 -7.03 1.66
N THR A 99 -14.71 -6.10 1.76
CA THR A 99 -14.97 -4.67 1.97
C THR A 99 -14.05 -3.86 1.05
N ASN A 100 -14.60 -2.82 0.43
CA ASN A 100 -13.91 -1.98 -0.54
C ASN A 100 -13.57 -0.62 0.07
N ALA A 101 -12.35 -0.14 -0.16
CA ALA A 101 -11.98 1.23 0.14
C ALA A 101 -12.74 2.16 -0.82
N VAL A 102 -13.42 3.17 -0.28
CA VAL A 102 -14.19 4.15 -1.05
C VAL A 102 -13.92 5.55 -0.51
N ARG A 103 -13.98 6.55 -1.38
CA ARG A 103 -14.02 7.96 -0.97
C ARG A 103 -15.46 8.45 -1.07
N ILE A 104 -15.87 9.28 -0.12
CA ILE A 104 -17.23 9.82 -0.10
C ILE A 104 -17.32 10.97 -1.11
N GLU A 105 -18.10 10.77 -2.17
CA GLU A 105 -18.25 11.74 -3.26
C GLU A 105 -19.25 12.87 -2.92
N GLU A 106 -20.27 12.56 -2.12
CA GLU A 106 -21.32 13.49 -1.68
C GLU A 106 -21.39 13.53 -0.14
N GLY A 107 -21.32 14.73 0.44
CA GLY A 107 -21.33 14.91 1.90
C GLY A 107 -22.75 14.93 2.46
N GLY A 108 -22.95 14.31 3.62
CA GLY A 108 -24.18 14.44 4.42
C GLY A 108 -25.32 13.46 4.07
N GLY A 109 -25.17 12.61 3.06
CA GLY A 109 -26.15 11.58 2.71
C GLY A 109 -25.91 10.20 3.35
N GLU A 110 -24.70 9.96 3.85
CA GLU A 110 -24.27 8.66 4.39
C GLU A 110 -23.94 8.82 5.87
N VAL A 111 -24.42 7.92 6.72
CA VAL A 111 -24.16 7.93 8.17
C VAL A 111 -23.31 6.71 8.53
N CYS A 112 -22.24 6.93 9.28
CA CYS A 112 -21.39 5.84 9.74
C CYS A 112 -22.12 5.03 10.81
N GLY A 113 -22.42 3.75 10.54
CA GLY A 113 -23.12 2.87 11.49
C GLY A 113 -22.35 2.51 12.77
N ILE A 114 -21.14 3.06 12.98
CA ILE A 114 -20.31 2.83 14.18
C ILE A 114 -20.29 4.06 15.10
N CYS A 115 -19.94 5.24 14.58
CA CYS A 115 -19.93 6.48 15.38
C CYS A 115 -21.25 7.26 15.30
N LEU A 116 -22.15 6.89 14.38
CA LEU A 116 -23.44 7.55 14.13
C LEU A 116 -23.32 9.00 13.64
N GLU A 117 -22.14 9.40 13.16
CA GLU A 117 -21.89 10.71 12.55
C GLU A 117 -22.06 10.63 11.02
N ASN A 118 -22.42 11.77 10.43
CA ASN A 118 -22.50 11.92 8.98
C ASN A 118 -21.09 11.86 8.38
N MET A 119 -20.97 11.12 7.28
CA MET A 119 -19.77 11.13 6.45
C MET A 119 -19.75 12.37 5.56
N GLU A 120 -18.62 13.05 5.55
CA GLU A 120 -18.37 14.24 4.74
C GLU A 120 -17.68 13.91 3.42
N ARG A 121 -17.84 14.81 2.44
CA ARG A 121 -17.21 14.66 1.14
C ARG A 121 -15.69 14.64 1.28
N GLY A 122 -15.05 13.68 0.61
CA GLY A 122 -13.61 13.50 0.61
C GLY A 122 -13.08 12.61 1.72
N GLU A 123 -13.91 12.25 2.70
CA GLU A 123 -13.53 11.31 3.75
C GLU A 123 -13.30 9.91 3.21
N GLU A 124 -12.35 9.22 3.85
CA GLU A 124 -12.06 7.82 3.58
C GLU A 124 -13.04 6.92 4.33
N ALA A 125 -13.77 6.13 3.54
CA ALA A 125 -14.75 5.21 4.04
C ALA A 125 -14.51 3.81 3.49
N ARG A 126 -15.29 2.88 4.03
CA ARG A 126 -15.21 1.48 3.69
C ARG A 126 -16.59 0.92 3.47
N ALA A 127 -16.83 0.48 2.25
CA ALA A 127 -18.10 -0.11 1.83
C ALA A 127 -18.07 -1.63 2.00
N MET A 128 -19.14 -2.20 2.53
CA MET A 128 -19.35 -3.65 2.54
C MET A 128 -19.65 -4.12 1.11
N GLY A 129 -18.97 -5.17 0.65
CA GLY A 129 -19.07 -5.63 -0.75
C GLY A 129 -20.43 -6.23 -1.12
N TYR A 130 -21.20 -6.68 -0.12
CA TYR A 130 -22.46 -7.43 -0.31
C TYR A 130 -23.71 -6.67 0.13
N CYS A 131 -23.56 -5.65 0.97
CA CYS A 131 -24.63 -4.81 1.44
C CYS A 131 -24.07 -3.39 1.41
N SER A 132 -24.72 -2.43 0.75
CA SER A 132 -24.17 -1.10 0.43
C SER A 132 -23.81 -0.19 1.63
N HIS A 133 -23.69 -0.75 2.84
CA HIS A 133 -23.32 -0.04 4.06
C HIS A 133 -21.89 0.49 3.99
N LYS A 134 -21.71 1.71 4.49
CA LYS A 134 -20.42 2.40 4.57
C LYS A 134 -20.10 2.79 6.02
N PHE A 135 -18.81 2.78 6.32
CA PHE A 135 -18.27 3.19 7.62
C PHE A 135 -17.03 4.04 7.40
N HIS A 136 -16.72 4.99 8.29
CA HIS A 136 -15.38 5.61 8.27
C HIS A 136 -14.30 4.53 8.33
N ALA A 137 -13.22 4.68 7.55
CA ALA A 137 -12.13 3.72 7.50
C ALA A 137 -11.52 3.47 8.89
N SER A 138 -11.38 4.52 9.70
CA SER A 138 -10.89 4.46 11.08
C SER A 138 -11.86 3.73 12.03
N CYS A 139 -13.17 4.00 11.91
CA CYS A 139 -14.19 3.42 12.78
C CYS A 139 -14.25 1.89 12.64
N ILE A 140 -14.31 1.39 11.41
CA ILE A 140 -14.35 -0.05 11.16
C ILE A 140 -13.04 -0.74 11.57
N PHE A 141 -11.90 -0.08 11.37
CA PHE A 141 -10.59 -0.59 11.81
C PHE A 141 -10.52 -0.78 13.33
N GLU A 142 -10.86 0.25 14.09
CA GLU A 142 -10.83 0.19 15.56
C GLU A 142 -11.87 -0.80 16.11
N TRP A 143 -13.05 -0.88 15.48
CA TRP A 143 -14.09 -1.84 15.87
C TRP A 143 -13.63 -3.29 15.74
N VAL A 144 -13.05 -3.66 14.60
CA VAL A 144 -12.50 -5.00 14.34
C VAL A 144 -11.39 -5.34 15.33
N LYS A 145 -10.45 -4.41 15.51
CA LYS A 145 -9.28 -4.61 16.38
C LYS A 145 -9.69 -4.86 17.83
N ARG A 146 -10.77 -4.23 18.30
CA ARG A 146 -11.34 -4.47 19.65
C ARG A 146 -11.97 -5.85 19.77
N LYS A 147 -12.69 -6.35 18.76
CA LYS A 147 -13.31 -7.68 18.81
C LYS A 147 -12.29 -8.82 18.97
N LYS A 148 -11.11 -8.71 18.36
CA LYS A 148 -10.02 -9.70 18.53
C LYS A 148 -9.51 -9.83 19.98
N LYS A 149 -9.71 -8.81 20.83
CA LYS A 149 -9.33 -8.87 22.25
C LYS A 149 -10.34 -9.62 23.12
N LEU A 150 -11.60 -9.73 22.67
CA LEU A 150 -12.69 -10.32 23.44
C LEU A 150 -12.84 -11.84 23.21
N SER A 151 -12.17 -12.42 22.22
CA SER A 151 -12.23 -13.85 21.91
C SER A 151 -11.20 -14.73 22.66
N PHE A 152 -10.55 -14.18 23.70
CA PHE A 152 -9.55 -14.86 24.53
C PHE A 152 -9.87 -14.78 26.04
N MET A 153 -11.14 -14.63 26.41
CA MET A 153 -11.59 -14.69 27.80
C MET A 153 -12.67 -15.76 27.97
#